data_AF-A0A2G9T8K0-F1
#
_entry.id   AF-A0A2G9T8K0-F1
#
_cell.length_a   1.000
_cell.length_b   1.000
_cell.length_c   1.000
_cell.angle_alpha   90.00
_cell.angle_beta   90.00
_cell.angle_gamma   90.00
#
_symmetry.space_group_name_H-M   'P 1'
#
loop_
_entity.id
_entity.type
_entity.pdbx_description
1 polymer ?
#
loop_
_entity_poly.entity_id
_entity_poly.type
_entity_poly.pdbx_seq_one_letter_code
_entity_poly.pdbx_strand_id
1 'polypeptide(L)'
;MHTRIDPNSDVEACGFDFVELSGGTVSMPAFHHRRESTRKREAFFAEFAEQIRPVFEDTVVYLTGGFRTAPAMVKAVADRLTDGIGLGRPITAEP
;
A
#
# COMPACT_ATOMS: atom_id res chain seq x y z
N MET A 1 -3.98 18.30 15.16
CA MET A 1 -5.11 18.22 14.21
C MET A 1 -5.07 16.81 13.64
N HIS A 2 -5.82 15.89 14.25
CA HIS A 2 -5.83 14.47 13.90
C HIS A 2 -7.10 14.28 13.07
N THR A 3 -6.97 14.38 11.75
CA THR A 3 -8.09 14.19 10.82
C THR A 3 -8.47 12.71 10.92
N ARG A 4 -9.54 12.40 11.66
CA ARG A 4 -10.19 11.10 11.57
C ARG A 4 -10.70 10.98 10.14
N ILE A 5 -10.26 9.96 9.43
CA ILE A 5 -10.87 9.60 8.15
C ILE A 5 -12.20 8.95 8.50
N ASP A 6 -13.30 9.54 8.06
CA ASP A 6 -14.65 9.06 8.34
C ASP A 6 -14.88 7.65 7.75
N PRO A 7 -15.53 6.74 8.48
CA PRO A 7 -15.79 5.36 8.04
C PRO A 7 -16.81 5.27 6.89
N ASN A 8 -17.57 6.33 6.63
CA ASN A 8 -18.21 6.54 5.34
C ASN A 8 -17.21 7.29 4.46
N SER A 9 -16.11 6.64 4.07
CA SER A 9 -15.19 7.32 3.17
C SER A 9 -15.97 7.68 1.91
N ASP A 10 -15.88 8.94 1.47
CA ASP A 10 -16.59 9.42 0.27
C ASP A 10 -16.38 8.50 -0.94
N VAL A 11 -15.27 7.76 -0.93
CA VAL A 11 -14.89 6.74 -1.91
C VAL A 11 -15.86 5.53 -1.92
N GLU A 12 -16.22 4.94 -0.78
CA GLU A 12 -17.17 3.82 -0.77
C GLU A 12 -18.56 4.29 -1.18
N ALA A 13 -18.96 5.50 -0.75
CA ALA A 13 -20.21 6.13 -1.15
C ALA A 13 -20.28 6.45 -2.66
N CYS A 14 -19.14 6.71 -3.29
CA CYS A 14 -19.04 6.88 -4.75
C CYS A 14 -19.13 5.56 -5.53
N GLY A 15 -19.08 4.41 -4.87
CA GLY A 15 -19.23 3.09 -5.51
C GLY A 15 -18.02 2.65 -6.31
N PHE A 16 -16.79 2.99 -5.88
CA PHE A 16 -15.58 2.49 -6.51
C PHE A 16 -15.35 1.01 -6.17
N ASP A 17 -15.04 0.18 -7.17
CA ASP A 17 -14.78 -1.25 -6.98
C ASP A 17 -13.47 -1.55 -6.24
N PHE A 18 -12.47 -0.67 -6.40
CA PHE A 18 -11.18 -0.79 -5.73
C PHE A 18 -10.50 0.57 -5.57
N VAL A 19 -9.60 0.64 -4.60
CA VAL A 19 -8.63 1.71 -4.45
C VAL A 19 -7.23 1.15 -4.57
N GLU A 20 -6.38 1.87 -5.30
CA GLU A 20 -4.96 1.56 -5.36
C GLU A 20 -4.17 2.64 -4.64
N LEU A 21 -3.40 2.24 -3.64
CA LEU A 21 -2.40 3.11 -3.03
C LEU A 21 -1.08 2.89 -3.74
N SER A 22 -0.74 3.85 -4.60
CA SER A 22 0.56 3.92 -5.23
C SER A 22 1.37 5.06 -4.65
N GLY A 23 2.69 4.93 -4.69
CA GLY A 23 3.55 6.08 -4.49
C GLY A 23 4.98 5.83 -4.93
N GLY A 24 5.48 6.78 -5.70
CA GLY A 24 6.89 6.98 -5.95
C GLY A 24 7.43 8.09 -5.06
N THR A 25 8.75 8.10 -4.86
CA THR A 25 9.49 9.21 -4.25
C THR A 25 9.41 10.47 -5.13
N VAL A 26 8.24 11.09 -5.26
CA VAL A 26 8.09 12.38 -5.96
C VAL A 26 8.65 13.51 -5.09
N SER A 27 8.67 13.33 -3.76
CA SER A 27 9.11 14.36 -2.80
C SER A 27 10.15 13.91 -1.78
N MET A 28 10.65 12.67 -1.83
CA MET A 28 11.70 12.21 -0.92
C MET A 28 13.09 12.40 -1.53
N PRO A 29 13.99 13.18 -0.90
CA PRO A 29 15.40 13.22 -1.25
C PRO A 29 15.97 11.81 -1.38
N ALA A 30 16.81 11.57 -2.39
CA ALA A 30 17.46 10.28 -2.65
C ALA A 30 18.21 9.70 -1.43
N PHE A 31 18.48 10.53 -0.42
CA PHE A 31 19.16 10.21 0.84
C PHE A 31 18.25 10.06 2.07
N HIS A 32 16.94 9.91 1.91
CA HIS A 32 16.11 9.54 3.06
C HIS A 32 16.42 8.11 3.51
N HIS A 33 17.00 7.99 4.72
CA HIS A 33 17.13 6.72 5.44
C HIS A 33 15.73 6.12 5.61
N ARG A 34 15.41 5.12 4.78
CA ARG A 34 14.19 4.34 4.98
C ARG A 34 14.30 3.66 6.34
N ARG A 35 13.23 3.76 7.14
CA ARG A 35 13.13 2.99 8.38
C ARG A 35 13.42 1.52 8.09
N GLU A 36 14.13 0.88 9.00
CA GLU A 36 14.49 -0.53 8.85
C GLU A 36 13.24 -1.41 8.73
N SER A 37 12.15 -1.04 9.41
CA SER A 37 10.82 -1.64 9.30
C SER A 37 10.24 -1.58 7.88
N THR A 38 10.39 -0.46 7.18
CA THR A 38 9.97 -0.26 5.78
C THR A 38 10.85 -1.05 4.81
N ARG A 39 12.16 -1.17 5.10
CA ARG A 39 13.07 -2.00 4.31
C ARG A 39 12.75 -3.49 4.47
N LYS A 40 12.50 -3.95 5.69
CA LYS A 40 12.20 -5.35 6.02
C LYS A 40 10.85 -5.81 5.48
N ARG A 41 9.84 -4.94 5.46
CA ARG A 41 8.49 -5.28 4.97
C ARG A 41 8.33 -5.15 3.46
N GLU A 42 9.30 -4.56 2.76
CA GLU A 42 9.31 -4.24 1.33
C GLU A 42 8.14 -3.37 0.82
N ALA A 43 7.05 -3.22 1.55
CA ALA A 43 5.97 -2.30 1.28
C ALA A 43 6.33 -0.89 1.77
N PHE A 44 6.56 0.04 0.84
CA PHE A 44 6.88 1.43 1.16
C PHE A 44 5.78 2.11 2.00
N PHE A 45 4.53 1.70 1.78
CA PHE A 45 3.34 2.26 2.41
C PHE A 45 2.71 1.37 3.49
N ALA A 46 3.40 0.34 3.99
CA ALA A 46 2.79 -0.55 5.00
C ALA A 46 2.20 0.22 6.21
N GLU A 47 2.92 1.18 6.76
CA GLU A 47 2.44 1.96 7.92
C GLU A 47 1.21 2.83 7.57
N PHE A 48 1.11 3.29 6.32
CA PHE A 48 -0.05 4.06 5.85
C PHE A 48 -1.23 3.14 5.54
N ALA A 49 -0.97 2.02 4.87
CA ALA A 49 -1.96 0.98 4.59
C ALA A 49 -2.56 0.42 5.89
N GLU A 50 -1.76 0.19 6.92
CA GLU A 50 -2.25 -0.22 8.26
C GLU A 50 -3.23 0.79 8.87
N GLN A 51 -3.04 2.09 8.60
CA GLN A 51 -3.90 3.15 9.13
C GLN A 51 -5.18 3.33 8.31
N ILE A 52 -5.12 3.16 6.99
CA ILE A 52 -6.28 3.41 6.13
C ILE A 52 -7.09 2.16 5.81
N ARG A 53 -6.50 0.96 5.89
CA ARG A 53 -7.23 -0.29 5.62
C ARG A 53 -8.50 -0.43 6.45
N PRO A 54 -8.52 -0.06 7.76
CA PRO A 54 -9.74 -0.12 8.57
C PRO A 54 -10.85 0.84 8.13
N VAL A 55 -10.58 1.77 7.22
CA VAL A 55 -11.58 2.72 6.70
C VAL A 55 -12.40 2.11 5.55
N PHE A 56 -11.87 1.09 4.87
CA PHE A 56 -12.53 0.44 3.75
C PHE A 56 -13.15 -0.88 4.21
N GLU A 57 -14.48 -0.98 4.19
CA GLU A 57 -15.20 -2.19 4.54
C GLU A 57 -15.40 -3.11 3.32
N ASP A 58 -15.89 -2.54 2.21
CA ASP A 58 -16.27 -3.30 1.02
C ASP A 58 -15.30 -3.09 -0.16
N THR A 59 -14.57 -1.98 -0.16
CA THR A 59 -13.67 -1.63 -1.26
C THR A 59 -12.39 -2.47 -1.23
N VAL A 60 -12.03 -3.03 -2.39
CA VAL A 60 -10.77 -3.79 -2.55
C VAL A 60 -9.58 -2.83 -2.51
N VAL A 61 -8.60 -3.09 -1.64
CA VAL A 61 -7.43 -2.22 -1.46
C VAL A 61 -6.19 -2.88 -2.07
N TYR A 62 -5.61 -2.24 -3.09
CA TYR A 62 -4.33 -2.63 -3.69
C TYR A 62 -3.18 -1.76 -3.18
N LEU A 63 -2.01 -2.39 -2.97
CA LEU A 63 -0.75 -1.69 -2.70
C LEU A 63 0.24 -1.87 -3.84
N THR A 64 0.75 -0.75 -4.35
CA THR A 64 1.74 -0.73 -5.42
C THR A 64 3.02 -0.02 -4.97
N GLY A 65 4.13 -0.75 -5.05
CA GLY A 65 5.47 -0.18 -4.88
C GLY A 65 6.27 -0.74 -3.71
N GLY A 66 7.53 -1.04 -4.00
CA GLY A 66 8.53 -1.48 -3.02
C GLY A 66 8.68 -2.99 -2.90
N PHE A 67 7.63 -3.78 -3.15
CA PHE A 67 7.68 -5.25 -3.12
C PHE A 67 8.72 -5.78 -4.11
N ARG A 68 9.60 -6.67 -3.65
CA ARG A 68 10.65 -7.31 -4.45
C ARG A 68 10.62 -8.82 -4.38
N THR A 69 10.07 -9.39 -3.30
CA THR A 69 10.10 -10.82 -3.03
C THR A 69 8.70 -11.38 -2.84
N ALA A 70 8.46 -12.59 -3.34
CA ALA A 70 7.18 -13.27 -3.19
C ALA A 70 6.77 -13.47 -1.72
N PRO A 71 7.66 -13.85 -0.78
CA PRO A 71 7.30 -13.96 0.64
C PRO A 71 6.75 -12.66 1.24
N ALA A 72 7.32 -11.50 0.87
CA ALA A 72 6.83 -10.22 1.34
C ALA A 72 5.42 -9.91 0.81
N MET A 73 5.17 -10.22 -0.47
CA MET A 73 3.85 -10.07 -1.10
C MET A 73 2.79 -10.96 -0.45
N VAL A 74 3.12 -12.25 -0.27
CA VAL A 74 2.23 -13.22 0.39
C VAL A 74 1.91 -12.79 1.81
N LYS A 75 2.93 -12.34 2.56
CA LYS A 75 2.74 -11.86 3.92
C LYS A 75 1.81 -10.64 3.99
N ALA A 76 1.97 -9.67 3.09
CA ALA A 76 1.10 -8.48 3.07
C ALA A 76 -0.38 -8.85 2.87
N VAL A 77 -0.67 -9.80 1.98
CA VAL A 77 -2.05 -10.28 1.77
C VAL A 77 -2.53 -11.09 2.99
N ALA A 78 -1.70 -12.00 3.51
CA ALA A 78 -2.07 -12.84 4.66
C ALA A 78 -2.33 -12.04 5.94
N ASP A 79 -1.57 -10.96 6.16
CA ASP A 79 -1.77 -10.02 7.27
C ASP A 79 -2.97 -9.08 7.06
N ARG A 80 -3.69 -9.20 5.93
CA ARG A 80 -4.79 -8.31 5.50
C ARG A 80 -4.38 -6.84 5.40
N LEU A 81 -3.10 -6.59 5.14
CA LEU A 81 -2.58 -5.25 4.87
C LEU A 81 -3.15 -4.69 3.56
N THR A 82 -3.45 -5.58 2.62
CA THR A 82 -3.98 -5.29 1.29
C THR A 82 -4.62 -6.53 0.72
N ASP A 83 -5.57 -6.35 -0.20
CA ASP A 83 -6.23 -7.44 -0.90
C ASP A 83 -5.46 -7.85 -2.18
N GLY A 84 -4.56 -6.98 -2.67
CA GLY A 84 -3.76 -7.27 -3.85
C GLY A 84 -2.50 -6.42 -3.98
N ILE A 85 -1.56 -6.91 -4.77
CA ILE A 85 -0.23 -6.30 -4.93
C ILE A 85 -0.05 -5.84 -6.37
N GLY A 86 0.20 -4.54 -6.57
CA GLY A 86 0.62 -4.02 -7.85
C GLY A 86 2.15 -4.10 -8.02
N LEU A 87 2.58 -4.62 -9.17
CA LEU A 87 3.99 -4.76 -9.54
C LEU A 87 4.32 -3.90 -10.76
N GLY A 88 5.42 -3.15 -10.67
CA GLY A 88 5.96 -2.34 -11.76
C GLY A 88 7.38 -2.76 -12.11
N ARG A 89 8.40 -2.06 -11.59
CA ARG A 89 9.82 -2.37 -11.86
C ARG A 89 10.24 -3.85 -11.68
N PRO A 90 9.74 -4.62 -10.70
CA PRO A 90 10.13 -6.03 -10.57
C PRO A 90 9.75 -6.91 -11.77
N ILE A 91 8.69 -6.58 -12.50
CA ILE A 91 8.20 -7.37 -13.65
C ILE A 91 8.83 -6.95 -14.98
N THR A 92 9.74 -5.97 -14.98
CA THR A 92 10.44 -5.55 -16.22
C THR A 92 11.75 -6.29 -16.45
N ALA A 93 12.14 -7.20 -15.54
CA ALA A 93 13.39 -7.94 -15.64
C ALA A 93 13.28 -9.15 -16.59
N GLU A 94 12.10 -9.77 -16.67
CA GLU A 94 11.76 -10.81 -17.65
C GLU A 94 10.27 -10.61 -18.05
N PRO A 95 9.94 -10.50 -19.35
CA PRO A 95 8.56 -10.35 -19.83
C PRO A 95 7.72 -11.62 -19.71
#